data_AF-A0A964J488-F1
#
_entry.id   AF-A0A964J488-F1
#
_cell.length_a   1.000
_cell.length_b   1.000
_cell.length_c   1.000
_cell.angle_alpha   90.00
_cell.angle_beta   90.00
_cell.angle_gamma   90.00
#
_symmetry.space_group_name_H-M   'P 1'
#
loop_
_entity.id
_entity.type
_entity.pdbx_description
1 polymer ?
#
loop_
_entity_poly.entity_id
_entity_poly.type
_entity_poly.pdbx_seq_one_letter_code
_entity_poly.pdbx_strand_id
1 'polypeptide(L)'
;MLANVFLQSNGAPVHEALLALTIVHVMLFLAWLGVDTGVFYTSWRLRRAGLSAETRLELTRILVALDRSPRMASLLMVPIALSLAFTGGLGLTGVSDAQMNAIFWPIVALMLLVSWALVRFERAQATGRLDTLFARTYTWVLNVIKVGIFTSFLATGIAALAGVNGLWNNDYIAWKAILFACITAAGQWIEHGFRDFAPAFGDLIANGETPERHERFDRAVKGAYPPVLTLYALVTVTAILGMASARGGF
;
A
#
# COMPACT_ATOMS: atom_id res chain seq x y z
N MET A 1 18.66 12.89 20.55
CA MET A 1 19.83 11.99 20.67
C MET A 1 19.84 10.83 19.66
N LEU A 2 18.81 10.66 18.80
CA LEU A 2 18.84 9.73 17.65
C LEU A 2 19.22 10.39 16.31
N ALA A 3 19.48 11.70 16.28
CA ALA A 3 19.79 12.45 15.06
C ALA A 3 21.27 12.47 14.67
N ASN A 4 22.17 11.98 15.54
CA ASN A 4 23.63 12.02 15.32
C ASN A 4 24.27 10.63 15.16
N VAL A 5 23.48 9.57 14.93
CA VAL A 5 24.04 8.21 14.78
C VAL A 5 24.55 7.92 13.36
N PHE A 6 24.28 8.77 12.37
CA PHE A 6 24.59 8.45 10.96
C PHE A 6 25.68 9.31 10.29
N LEU A 7 26.35 10.20 11.02
CA LEU A 7 27.36 11.08 10.43
C LEU A 7 28.66 11.06 11.24
N GLN A 8 29.53 10.10 10.95
CA GLN A 8 31.00 10.28 10.81
C GLN A 8 31.74 8.93 10.84
N SER A 9 32.06 8.39 9.66
CA SER A 9 33.35 7.76 9.32
C SER A 9 33.29 7.19 7.90
N ASN A 10 34.30 7.48 7.08
CA ASN A 10 34.60 6.92 5.75
C ASN A 10 33.70 5.74 5.27
N GLY A 11 32.65 6.03 4.49
CA GLY A 11 31.88 5.07 3.67
C GLY A 11 31.02 4.01 4.39
N ALA A 12 31.35 3.62 5.63
CA ALA A 12 30.62 2.64 6.42
C ALA A 12 29.16 3.02 6.80
N PRO A 13 28.84 4.26 7.25
CA PRO A 13 27.51 4.59 7.75
C PRO A 13 26.45 4.66 6.64
N VAL A 14 26.85 4.97 5.39
CA VAL A 14 25.94 4.95 4.23
C VAL A 14 25.60 3.52 3.84
N HIS A 15 26.58 2.62 3.83
CA HIS A 15 26.36 1.21 3.53
C HIS A 15 25.45 0.54 4.58
N GLU A 16 25.67 0.81 5.87
CA GLU A 16 24.81 0.31 6.95
C GLU A 16 23.38 0.86 6.86
N ALA A 17 23.23 2.16 6.57
CA ALA A 17 21.92 2.78 6.36
C ALA A 17 21.18 2.16 5.17
N LEU A 18 21.86 1.98 4.03
CA LEU A 18 21.30 1.32 2.86
C LEU A 18 20.85 -0.11 3.18
N LEU A 19 21.69 -0.89 3.86
CA LEU A 19 21.34 -2.26 4.26
C LEU A 19 20.10 -2.27 5.17
N ALA A 20 20.06 -1.42 6.19
CA ALA A 20 18.92 -1.33 7.10
C ALA A 20 17.63 -0.94 6.35
N LEU A 21 17.69 0.08 5.48
CA LEU A 21 16.56 0.50 4.66
C LEU A 21 16.11 -0.61 3.71
N THR A 22 17.04 -1.35 3.08
CA THR A 22 16.72 -2.49 2.23
C THR A 22 16.03 -3.60 3.01
N ILE A 23 16.53 -3.94 4.20
CA ILE A 23 15.88 -4.94 5.06
C ILE A 23 14.47 -4.50 5.41
N VAL A 24 14.27 -3.26 5.86
CA VAL A 24 12.94 -2.73 6.19
C VAL A 24 12.03 -2.75 4.96
N HIS A 25 12.52 -2.33 3.79
CA HIS A 25 11.76 -2.35 2.54
C HIS A 25 11.33 -3.78 2.17
N VAL A 26 12.22 -4.77 2.30
CA VAL A 26 11.89 -6.18 2.05
C VAL A 26 10.88 -6.71 3.09
N MET A 27 11.02 -6.35 4.36
CA MET A 27 10.04 -6.72 5.39
C MET A 27 8.68 -6.10 5.12
N LEU A 28 8.62 -4.84 4.69
CA LEU A 28 7.37 -4.20 4.26
C LEU A 28 6.78 -4.90 3.03
N PHE A 29 7.61 -5.31 2.08
CA PHE A 29 7.15 -6.07 0.91
C PHE A 29 6.54 -7.41 1.32
N LEU A 30 7.15 -8.13 2.25
CA LEU A 30 6.62 -9.40 2.79
C LEU A 30 5.33 -9.18 3.59
N ALA A 31 5.31 -8.16 4.45
CA ALA A 31 4.13 -7.76 5.24
C ALA A 31 2.97 -7.28 4.35
N TRP A 32 3.29 -6.76 3.16
CA TRP A 32 2.33 -6.41 2.14
C TRP A 32 1.92 -7.63 1.33
N LEU A 33 2.70 -8.05 0.34
CA LEU A 33 2.29 -9.07 -0.63
C LEU A 33 2.11 -10.44 0.02
N GLY A 34 3.00 -10.82 0.94
CA GLY A 34 2.94 -12.12 1.62
C GLY A 34 1.64 -12.29 2.41
N VAL A 35 1.32 -11.34 3.29
CA VAL A 35 0.09 -11.40 4.10
C VAL A 35 -1.16 -11.23 3.23
N ASP A 36 -1.09 -10.42 2.17
CA ASP A 36 -2.22 -10.17 1.28
C ASP A 36 -2.66 -11.44 0.53
N THR A 37 -1.75 -12.39 0.24
CA THR A 37 -2.16 -13.71 -0.28
C THR A 37 -3.10 -14.46 0.68
N GLY A 38 -2.92 -14.27 1.99
CA GLY A 38 -3.82 -14.80 3.03
C GLY A 38 -5.18 -14.10 3.02
N VAL A 39 -5.22 -12.79 2.78
CA VAL A 39 -6.45 -12.01 2.60
C VAL A 39 -7.21 -12.54 1.37
N PHE A 40 -6.51 -12.70 0.24
CA PHE A 40 -7.09 -13.22 -1.00
C PHE A 40 -7.64 -14.64 -0.81
N TYR A 41 -6.86 -15.55 -0.22
CA TYR A 41 -7.31 -16.91 0.07
C TYR A 41 -8.54 -16.94 1.00
N THR A 42 -8.53 -16.13 2.06
CA THR A 42 -9.67 -16.04 2.99
C THR A 42 -10.91 -15.52 2.29
N SER A 43 -10.77 -14.51 1.40
CA SER A 43 -11.88 -14.02 0.57
C SER A 43 -12.47 -15.11 -0.32
N TRP A 44 -11.62 -15.98 -0.87
CA TRP A 44 -12.04 -17.10 -1.71
C TRP A 44 -12.82 -18.15 -0.89
N ARG A 45 -12.36 -18.46 0.32
CA ARG A 45 -13.07 -19.36 1.25
C ARG A 45 -14.41 -18.78 1.69
N LEU A 46 -14.48 -17.47 1.91
CA LEU A 46 -15.69 -16.76 2.32
C LEU A 46 -16.82 -16.89 1.29
N ARG A 47 -16.50 -17.09 0.00
CA ARG A 47 -17.49 -17.28 -1.08
C ARG A 47 -18.12 -18.67 -1.12
N ARG A 48 -17.73 -19.63 -0.28
CA ARG A 48 -18.31 -20.98 -0.33
C ARG A 48 -19.80 -20.95 0.02
N ALA A 49 -20.63 -21.64 -0.74
CA ALA A 49 -22.07 -21.78 -0.45
C ALA A 49 -22.29 -22.66 0.78
N GLY A 50 -23.38 -22.42 1.51
CA GLY A 50 -23.79 -23.22 2.67
C GLY A 50 -22.95 -23.00 3.92
N LEU A 51 -22.16 -21.92 3.99
CA LEU A 51 -21.49 -21.53 5.23
C LEU A 51 -22.50 -20.89 6.18
N SER A 52 -22.43 -21.26 7.47
CA SER A 52 -23.21 -20.57 8.50
C SER A 52 -22.83 -19.09 8.60
N ALA A 53 -23.78 -18.25 9.02
CA ALA A 53 -23.53 -16.83 9.25
C ALA A 53 -22.37 -16.61 10.23
N GLU A 54 -22.30 -17.40 11.30
CA GLU A 54 -21.20 -17.40 12.26
C GLU A 54 -19.85 -17.69 11.59
N THR A 55 -19.76 -18.74 10.77
CA THR A 55 -18.52 -19.07 10.04
C THR A 55 -18.09 -17.94 9.12
N ARG A 56 -19.05 -17.30 8.43
CA ARG A 56 -18.77 -16.14 7.56
C ARG A 56 -18.25 -14.95 8.36
N LEU A 57 -18.81 -14.69 9.54
CA LEU A 57 -18.34 -13.64 10.44
C LEU A 57 -16.92 -13.91 10.94
N GLU A 58 -16.60 -15.14 11.33
CA GLU A 58 -15.23 -15.48 11.76
C GLU A 58 -14.22 -15.36 10.62
N LEU A 59 -14.55 -15.85 9.42
CA LEU A 59 -13.69 -15.69 8.25
C LEU A 59 -13.47 -14.20 7.91
N THR A 60 -14.50 -13.36 8.03
CA THR A 60 -14.36 -11.91 7.84
C THR A 60 -13.46 -11.28 8.92
N ARG A 61 -13.53 -11.73 10.18
CA ARG A 61 -12.62 -11.25 11.24
C ARG A 61 -11.17 -11.61 10.95
N ILE A 62 -10.92 -12.84 10.49
CA ILE A 62 -9.59 -13.28 10.05
C ILE A 62 -9.12 -12.42 8.88
N LEU A 63 -9.97 -12.22 7.86
CA LEU A 63 -9.67 -11.41 6.69
C LEU A 63 -9.28 -9.98 7.10
N VAL A 64 -10.10 -9.31 7.91
CA VAL A 64 -9.82 -7.95 8.40
C VAL A 64 -8.55 -7.92 9.25
N ALA A 65 -8.28 -8.95 10.06
CA ALA A 65 -7.06 -9.01 10.84
C ALA A 65 -5.79 -9.12 9.97
N LEU A 66 -5.85 -9.93 8.91
CA LEU A 66 -4.76 -10.05 7.93
C LEU A 66 -4.58 -8.75 7.14
N ASP A 67 -5.67 -8.14 6.68
CA ASP A 67 -5.69 -6.95 5.81
C ASP A 67 -5.09 -5.69 6.47
N ARG A 68 -4.99 -5.64 7.80
CA ARG A 68 -4.26 -4.55 8.46
C ARG A 68 -2.80 -4.47 8.06
N SER A 69 -2.12 -5.62 7.95
CA SER A 69 -0.69 -5.67 7.62
C SER A 69 -0.39 -5.01 6.26
N PRO A 70 -1.01 -5.41 5.14
CA PRO A 70 -0.76 -4.77 3.85
C PRO A 70 -1.17 -3.30 3.80
N ARG A 71 -2.23 -2.89 4.52
CA ARG A 71 -2.59 -1.47 4.64
C ARG A 71 -1.50 -0.65 5.33
N MET A 72 -0.96 -1.14 6.44
CA MET A 72 0.13 -0.44 7.13
C MET A 72 1.43 -0.46 6.32
N ALA A 73 1.75 -1.60 5.72
CA ALA A 73 2.96 -1.75 4.92
C ALA A 73 2.96 -0.82 3.69
N SER A 74 1.82 -0.71 3.00
CA SER A 74 1.70 0.17 1.83
C SER A 74 1.85 1.67 2.17
N LEU A 75 1.36 2.11 3.34
CA LEU A 75 1.57 3.48 3.82
C LEU A 75 3.05 3.77 4.09
N LEU A 76 3.77 2.83 4.72
CA LEU A 76 5.17 2.99 5.07
C LEU A 76 6.13 2.77 3.88
N MET A 77 5.67 2.16 2.78
CA MET A 77 6.50 1.95 1.61
C MET A 77 7.00 3.25 1.00
N VAL A 78 6.18 4.30 0.95
CA VAL A 78 6.56 5.59 0.34
C VAL A 78 7.78 6.23 1.04
N PRO A 79 7.76 6.52 2.36
CA PRO A 79 8.91 7.12 3.02
C PRO A 79 10.16 6.23 2.94
N ILE A 80 10.03 4.91 3.11
CA ILE A 80 11.17 3.99 3.06
C ILE A 80 11.78 3.92 1.65
N ALA A 81 10.97 3.82 0.60
CA ALA A 81 11.45 3.77 -0.77
C ALA A 81 12.13 5.09 -1.18
N LEU A 82 11.60 6.24 -0.76
CA LEU A 82 12.21 7.55 -1.00
C LEU A 82 13.55 7.69 -0.27
N SER A 83 13.63 7.26 1.00
CA SER A 83 14.91 7.22 1.73
C SER A 83 15.94 6.34 1.02
N LEU A 84 15.53 5.17 0.55
CA LEU A 84 16.41 4.23 -0.13
C LEU A 84 16.92 4.79 -1.47
N ALA A 85 16.04 5.46 -2.23
CA ALA A 85 16.42 6.13 -3.47
C ALA A 85 17.37 7.32 -3.23
N PHE A 86 17.12 8.13 -2.20
CA PHE A 86 17.97 9.27 -1.84
C PHE A 86 19.35 8.82 -1.35
N THR A 87 19.39 7.95 -0.33
CA THR A 87 20.65 7.43 0.24
C THR A 87 21.47 6.66 -0.78
N GLY A 88 20.81 5.99 -1.74
CA GLY A 88 21.47 5.28 -2.84
C GLY A 88 21.94 6.17 -3.99
N GLY A 89 21.65 7.48 -3.96
CA GLY A 89 21.97 8.41 -5.05
C GLY A 89 21.17 8.15 -6.34
N LEU A 90 20.04 7.44 -6.25
CA LEU A 90 19.21 7.02 -7.38
C LEU A 90 18.05 7.99 -7.61
N GLY A 91 17.62 8.74 -6.61
CA GLY A 91 16.51 9.67 -6.71
C GLY A 91 16.68 10.91 -5.84
N LEU A 92 15.79 11.89 -6.04
CA LEU A 92 15.81 13.21 -5.43
C LEU A 92 17.14 13.95 -5.68
N THR A 93 17.65 13.88 -6.92
CA THR A 93 18.92 14.50 -7.30
C THR A 93 18.89 16.02 -7.09
N GLY A 94 19.93 16.59 -6.48
CA GLY A 94 19.98 18.02 -6.18
C GLY A 94 19.18 18.45 -4.96
N VAL A 95 18.55 17.51 -4.24
CA VAL A 95 17.99 17.75 -2.90
C VAL A 95 19.13 17.61 -1.88
N SER A 96 19.36 18.64 -1.07
CA SER A 96 20.30 18.57 0.05
C SER A 96 19.75 17.73 1.21
N ASP A 97 20.60 17.23 2.10
CA ASP A 97 20.18 16.49 3.30
C ASP A 97 19.19 17.28 4.16
N ALA A 98 19.35 18.61 4.24
CA ALA A 98 18.44 19.49 4.97
C ALA A 98 17.04 19.53 4.32
N GLN A 99 16.99 19.67 2.99
CA GLN A 99 15.73 19.64 2.23
C GLN A 99 15.07 18.26 2.31
N MET A 100 15.86 17.18 2.21
CA MET A 100 15.35 15.83 2.33
C MET A 100 14.74 15.61 3.72
N ASN A 101 15.42 16.01 4.80
CA ASN A 101 14.86 15.94 6.15
C ASN A 101 13.56 16.77 6.28
N ALA A 102 13.54 17.96 5.69
CA ALA A 102 12.35 18.83 5.72
C ALA A 102 11.15 18.24 4.96
N ILE A 103 11.36 17.39 3.97
CA ILE A 103 10.30 16.68 3.23
C ILE A 103 9.94 15.36 3.93
N PHE A 104 10.96 14.60 4.35
CA PHE A 104 10.83 13.25 4.89
C PHE A 104 10.03 13.21 6.19
N TRP A 105 10.37 14.05 7.17
CA TRP A 105 9.70 14.02 8.48
C TRP A 105 8.22 14.38 8.41
N PRO A 106 7.78 15.38 7.62
CA PRO A 106 6.35 15.60 7.37
C PRO A 106 5.65 14.44 6.68
N ILE A 107 6.29 13.77 5.70
CA ILE A 107 5.72 12.57 5.07
C ILE A 107 5.55 11.46 6.11
N VAL A 108 6.58 11.19 6.92
CA VAL A 108 6.51 10.19 8.00
C VAL A 108 5.40 10.54 9.00
N ALA A 109 5.34 11.80 9.46
CA ALA A 109 4.31 12.25 10.38
C ALA A 109 2.91 12.10 9.78
N LEU A 110 2.73 12.43 8.50
CA LEU A 110 1.47 12.23 7.78
C LEU A 110 1.11 10.74 7.69
N MET A 111 2.06 9.86 7.33
CA MET A 111 1.81 8.42 7.25
C MET A 111 1.48 7.81 8.63
N LEU A 112 2.14 8.26 9.70
CA LEU A 112 1.82 7.84 11.06
C LEU A 112 0.45 8.34 11.50
N LEU A 113 0.09 9.59 11.17
CA LEU A 113 -1.23 10.16 11.44
C LEU A 113 -2.33 9.38 10.71
N VAL A 114 -2.12 9.06 9.43
CA VAL A 114 -3.04 8.24 8.63
C VAL A 114 -3.14 6.82 9.17
N SER A 115 -2.04 6.22 9.61
CA SER A 115 -2.01 4.88 10.22
C SER A 115 -2.77 4.86 11.56
N TRP A 116 -2.57 5.88 12.40
CA TRP A 116 -3.36 6.06 13.62
C TRP A 116 -4.84 6.24 13.32
N ALA A 117 -5.17 7.08 12.33
CA ALA A 117 -6.55 7.32 11.90
C ALA A 117 -7.21 6.05 11.35
N LEU A 118 -6.47 5.20 10.64
CA LEU A 118 -6.92 3.87 10.19
C LEU A 118 -7.31 2.98 11.38
N VAL A 119 -6.42 2.84 12.36
CA VAL A 119 -6.71 2.06 13.58
C VAL A 119 -7.92 2.63 14.33
N ARG A 120 -8.03 3.95 14.42
CA ARG A 120 -9.17 4.63 15.06
C ARG A 120 -10.46 4.39 14.30
N PHE A 121 -10.42 4.42 12.97
CA PHE A 121 -11.55 4.15 12.08
C PHE A 121 -12.05 2.71 12.26
N GLU A 122 -11.15 1.72 12.16
CA GLU A 122 -11.48 0.31 12.33
C GLU A 122 -12.10 0.01 13.71
N ARG A 123 -11.53 0.57 14.78
CA ARG A 123 -12.07 0.43 16.14
C ARG A 123 -13.47 1.05 16.28
N ALA A 124 -13.70 2.22 15.67
CA ALA A 124 -15.01 2.86 15.68
C ALA A 124 -16.04 2.00 14.93
N GLN A 125 -15.64 1.48 13.77
CA GLN A 125 -16.51 0.64 12.94
C GLN A 125 -16.86 -0.66 13.66
N ALA A 126 -15.88 -1.33 14.26
CA ALA A 126 -16.08 -2.58 15.00
C ALA A 126 -16.99 -2.41 16.24
N THR A 127 -17.04 -1.21 16.84
CA THR A 127 -17.89 -0.90 18.00
C THR A 127 -19.23 -0.26 17.62
N GLY A 128 -19.51 -0.05 16.33
CA GLY A 128 -20.72 0.65 15.87
C GLY A 128 -20.75 2.14 16.24
N ARG A 129 -19.60 2.73 16.60
CA ARG A 129 -19.45 4.13 17.05
C ARG A 129 -18.75 4.99 16.01
N LEU A 130 -18.82 4.61 14.73
CA LEU A 130 -18.19 5.36 13.67
C LEU A 130 -19.01 6.61 13.35
N ASP A 131 -18.46 7.77 13.69
CA ASP A 131 -19.03 9.06 13.34
C ASP A 131 -18.99 9.26 11.81
N THR A 132 -20.13 9.64 11.24
CA THR A 132 -20.30 9.78 9.79
C THR A 132 -19.42 10.88 9.20
N LEU A 133 -19.22 11.99 9.92
CA LEU A 133 -18.36 13.08 9.45
C LEU A 133 -16.90 12.62 9.46
N PHE A 134 -16.44 11.99 10.53
CA PHE A 134 -15.10 11.42 10.61
C PHE A 134 -14.86 10.41 9.48
N ALA A 135 -15.81 9.49 9.23
CA ALA A 135 -15.68 8.50 8.17
C ALA A 135 -15.54 9.11 6.78
N ARG A 136 -16.36 10.14 6.49
CA ARG A 136 -16.30 10.88 5.22
C ARG A 136 -14.99 11.65 5.08
N THR A 137 -14.57 12.37 6.11
CA THR A 137 -13.32 13.13 6.13
C THR A 137 -12.13 12.22 5.96
N TYR A 138 -12.05 11.12 6.72
CA TYR A 138 -10.99 10.13 6.61
C TYR A 138 -10.88 9.54 5.20
N THR A 139 -12.00 9.10 4.62
CA THR A 139 -12.04 8.55 3.27
C THR A 139 -11.62 9.59 2.22
N TRP A 140 -12.08 10.84 2.36
CA TRP A 140 -11.71 11.92 1.45
C TRP A 140 -10.22 12.25 1.54
N VAL A 141 -9.66 12.43 2.74
CA VAL A 141 -8.23 12.68 2.96
C VAL A 141 -7.38 11.57 2.36
N LEU A 142 -7.73 10.31 2.61
CA LEU A 142 -7.03 9.17 2.02
C LEU A 142 -7.06 9.20 0.49
N ASN A 143 -8.20 9.51 -0.10
CA ASN A 143 -8.32 9.58 -1.56
C ASN A 143 -7.48 10.72 -2.13
N VAL A 144 -7.46 11.88 -1.50
CA VAL A 144 -6.58 13.01 -1.89
C VAL A 144 -5.11 12.59 -1.82
N ILE A 145 -4.69 11.92 -0.74
CA ILE A 145 -3.31 11.43 -0.58
C ILE A 145 -2.97 10.42 -1.68
N LYS A 146 -3.83 9.43 -1.94
CA LYS A 146 -3.59 8.43 -2.98
C LYS A 146 -3.54 9.04 -4.38
N VAL A 147 -4.42 10.00 -4.68
CA VAL A 147 -4.38 10.74 -5.95
C VAL A 147 -3.09 11.55 -6.05
N GLY A 148 -2.65 12.20 -4.98
CA GLY A 148 -1.37 12.92 -4.94
C GLY A 148 -0.16 12.00 -5.14
N ILE A 149 -0.15 10.83 -4.52
CA ILE A 149 0.89 9.80 -4.72
C ILE A 149 0.87 9.33 -6.19
N PHE A 150 -0.30 8.97 -6.71
CA PHE A 150 -0.45 8.55 -8.10
C PHE A 150 0.08 9.60 -9.08
N THR A 151 -0.39 10.85 -8.98
CA THR A 151 -0.01 11.91 -9.92
C THR A 151 1.46 12.29 -9.79
N SER A 152 1.99 12.39 -8.57
CA SER A 152 3.40 12.74 -8.33
C SER A 152 4.37 11.69 -8.88
N PHE A 153 4.17 10.41 -8.56
CA PHE A 153 5.05 9.35 -9.04
C PHE A 153 4.91 9.12 -10.55
N LEU A 154 3.71 9.21 -11.11
CA LEU A 154 3.50 9.10 -12.55
C LEU A 154 4.15 10.26 -13.31
N ALA A 155 3.91 11.50 -12.88
CA ALA A 155 4.44 12.68 -13.56
C ALA A 155 5.97 12.73 -13.48
N THR A 156 6.55 12.47 -12.30
CA THR A 156 8.01 12.50 -12.13
C THR A 156 8.70 11.34 -12.84
N GLY A 157 8.09 10.15 -12.87
CA GLY A 157 8.59 9.02 -13.63
C GLY A 157 8.60 9.28 -15.14
N ILE A 158 7.49 9.78 -15.70
CA ILE A 158 7.41 10.13 -17.13
C ILE A 158 8.40 11.26 -17.47
N ALA A 159 8.47 12.31 -16.65
CA ALA A 159 9.39 13.42 -16.86
C ALA A 159 10.84 12.96 -16.91
N ALA A 160 11.25 12.07 -16.00
CA ALA A 160 12.60 11.51 -15.99
C ALA A 160 12.92 10.71 -17.26
N LEU A 161 12.00 9.84 -17.71
CA LEU A 161 12.18 9.09 -18.98
C LEU A 161 12.18 10.01 -20.23
N ALA A 162 11.56 11.18 -20.14
CA ALA A 162 11.59 12.19 -21.20
C ALA A 162 12.87 13.05 -21.19
N GLY A 163 13.84 12.75 -20.32
CA GLY A 163 15.08 13.53 -20.18
C GLY A 163 14.89 14.89 -19.51
N VAL A 164 13.71 15.13 -18.90
CA VAL A 164 13.47 16.32 -18.09
C VAL A 164 14.09 16.09 -16.72
N ASN A 165 15.26 16.70 -16.52
CA ASN A 165 16.07 16.50 -15.32
C ASN A 165 15.33 16.80 -14.00
N GLY A 166 15.64 16.00 -12.98
CA GLY A 166 15.82 16.53 -11.62
C GLY A 166 15.46 15.59 -10.46
N LEU A 167 14.58 14.61 -10.65
CA LEU A 167 14.07 13.80 -9.52
C LEU A 167 14.56 12.35 -9.51
N TRP A 168 14.94 11.78 -10.64
CA TRP A 168 15.32 10.37 -10.76
C TRP A 168 16.60 10.29 -11.60
N ASN A 169 17.63 9.62 -11.08
CA ASN A 169 18.98 9.61 -11.65
C ASN A 169 19.22 8.46 -12.65
N ASN A 170 18.24 7.57 -12.83
CA ASN A 170 18.33 6.40 -13.71
C ASN A 170 16.93 5.98 -14.19
N ASP A 171 16.82 5.52 -15.43
CA ASP A 171 15.57 5.04 -16.04
C ASP A 171 14.89 3.94 -15.20
N TYR A 172 15.67 3.09 -14.54
CA TYR A 172 15.14 2.00 -13.73
C TYR A 172 14.27 2.52 -12.57
N ILE A 173 14.70 3.57 -11.87
CA ILE A 173 13.93 4.12 -10.73
C ILE A 173 12.74 4.92 -11.25
N ALA A 174 12.86 5.55 -12.42
CA ALA A 174 11.75 6.21 -13.10
C ALA A 174 10.65 5.21 -13.49
N TRP A 175 11.03 4.04 -14.02
CA TRP A 175 10.08 2.95 -14.27
C TRP A 175 9.43 2.43 -12.98
N LYS A 176 10.20 2.29 -11.89
CA LYS A 176 9.63 1.94 -10.58
C LYS A 176 8.63 2.99 -10.09
N ALA A 177 8.89 4.27 -10.32
CA ALA A 177 7.96 5.34 -9.96
C ALA A 177 6.64 5.20 -10.74
N ILE A 178 6.70 4.97 -12.06
CA ILE A 178 5.51 4.73 -12.89
C ILE A 178 4.75 3.48 -12.43
N LEU A 179 5.45 2.37 -12.19
CA LEU A 179 4.84 1.14 -11.69
C LEU A 179 4.18 1.35 -10.33
N PHE A 180 4.80 2.11 -9.44
CA PHE A 180 4.22 2.45 -8.13
C PHE A 180 2.95 3.31 -8.25
N ALA A 181 2.91 4.24 -9.22
CA ALA A 181 1.68 4.93 -9.55
C ALA A 181 0.58 3.95 -10.02
N CYS A 182 0.92 3.02 -10.93
CA CYS A 182 -0.03 1.99 -11.36
C CYS A 182 -0.51 1.09 -10.21
N ILE A 183 0.36 0.72 -9.26
CA ILE A 183 0.00 -0.03 -8.04
C ILE A 183 -0.99 0.79 -7.19
N THR A 184 -0.75 2.08 -7.05
CA THR A 184 -1.65 2.99 -6.31
C THR A 184 -3.03 3.09 -6.98
N ALA A 185 -3.06 3.14 -8.32
CA ALA A 185 -4.30 3.12 -9.09
C ALA A 185 -5.04 1.78 -8.95
N ALA A 186 -4.33 0.66 -8.99
CA ALA A 186 -4.90 -0.67 -8.74
C ALA A 186 -5.52 -0.74 -7.33
N GLY A 187 -4.85 -0.19 -6.31
CA GLY A 187 -5.40 -0.08 -4.95
C GLY A 187 -6.72 0.71 -4.88
N GLN A 188 -6.84 1.83 -5.60
CA GLN A 188 -8.11 2.55 -5.69
C GLN A 188 -9.19 1.74 -6.43
N TRP A 189 -8.80 0.98 -7.45
CA TRP A 189 -9.71 0.09 -8.17
C TRP A 189 -10.21 -1.05 -7.27
N ILE A 190 -9.38 -1.59 -6.36
CA ILE A 190 -9.82 -2.54 -5.32
C ILE A 190 -10.95 -1.95 -4.48
N GLU A 191 -10.78 -0.72 -3.99
CA GLU A 191 -11.81 -0.06 -3.17
C GLU A 191 -13.12 0.16 -3.91
N HIS A 192 -13.06 0.45 -5.22
CA HIS A 192 -14.24 0.51 -6.06
C HIS A 192 -14.89 -0.87 -6.25
N GLY A 193 -14.10 -1.91 -6.50
CA GLY A 193 -14.57 -3.28 -6.69
C GLY A 193 -15.24 -3.88 -5.44
N PHE A 194 -14.85 -3.42 -4.24
CA PHE A 194 -15.43 -3.87 -2.97
C PHE A 194 -16.69 -3.11 -2.53
N ARG A 195 -17.18 -2.10 -3.28
CA ARG A 195 -18.32 -1.27 -2.83
C ARG A 195 -19.59 -2.06 -2.52
N ASP A 196 -19.87 -3.08 -3.31
CA ASP A 196 -21.09 -3.89 -3.15
C ASP A 196 -20.94 -5.01 -2.11
N PHE A 197 -19.73 -5.24 -1.58
CA PHE A 197 -19.46 -6.29 -0.62
C PHE A 197 -20.24 -6.09 0.67
N ALA A 198 -20.12 -4.92 1.31
CA ALA A 198 -20.74 -4.70 2.62
C ALA A 198 -22.29 -4.80 2.57
N PRO A 199 -22.99 -4.20 1.58
CA PRO A 199 -24.43 -4.39 1.42
C PRO A 199 -24.85 -5.84 1.16
N ALA A 200 -24.11 -6.57 0.31
CA ALA A 200 -24.43 -7.97 -0.01
C ALA A 200 -24.15 -8.90 1.18
N PHE A 201 -23.04 -8.68 1.90
CA PHE A 201 -22.69 -9.44 3.08
C PHE A 201 -23.67 -9.19 4.23
N GLY A 202 -24.05 -7.94 4.48
CA GLY A 202 -25.04 -7.59 5.51
C GLY A 202 -26.39 -8.26 5.28
N ASP A 203 -26.89 -8.24 4.04
CA ASP A 203 -28.13 -8.94 3.65
C ASP A 203 -28.02 -10.46 3.86
N LEU A 204 -26.90 -11.06 3.47
CA LEU A 204 -26.64 -12.50 3.64
C LEU A 204 -26.62 -12.91 5.13
N ILE A 205 -26.03 -12.09 6.00
CA ILE A 205 -25.97 -12.36 7.45
C ILE A 205 -27.33 -12.14 8.12
N ALA A 206 -28.08 -11.11 7.73
CA ALA A 206 -29.35 -10.76 8.36
C ALA A 206 -30.51 -11.67 7.93
N ASN A 207 -30.57 -12.02 6.65
CA ASN A 207 -31.72 -12.70 6.05
C ASN A 207 -31.44 -14.16 5.65
N GLY A 208 -30.23 -14.64 5.91
CA GLY A 208 -29.79 -15.99 5.56
C GLY A 208 -29.50 -16.18 4.07
N GLU A 209 -28.98 -17.36 3.74
CA GLU A 209 -28.52 -17.70 2.39
C GLU A 209 -29.65 -18.26 1.52
N THR A 210 -29.84 -17.66 0.34
CA THR A 210 -30.59 -18.23 -0.80
C THR A 210 -29.69 -18.22 -2.03
N PRO A 211 -30.00 -18.97 -3.11
CA PRO A 211 -29.20 -18.95 -4.33
C PRO A 211 -28.96 -17.54 -4.87
N GLU A 212 -29.98 -16.68 -4.84
CA GLU A 212 -29.92 -15.30 -5.37
C GLU A 212 -29.03 -14.40 -4.50
N ARG A 213 -29.16 -14.48 -3.16
CA ARG A 213 -28.31 -13.71 -2.23
C ARG A 213 -26.87 -14.17 -2.27
N HIS A 214 -26.67 -15.49 -2.36
CA HIS A 214 -25.34 -16.07 -2.52
C HIS A 214 -24.67 -15.56 -3.79
N GLU A 215 -25.37 -15.59 -4.93
CA GLU A 215 -24.82 -15.13 -6.20
C GLU A 215 -24.49 -13.63 -6.18
N ARG A 216 -25.36 -12.80 -5.58
CA ARG A 216 -25.09 -11.37 -5.38
C ARG A 216 -23.84 -11.14 -4.54
N PHE A 217 -23.71 -11.87 -3.43
CA PHE A 217 -22.53 -11.83 -2.57
C PHE A 217 -21.26 -12.29 -3.29
N ASP A 218 -21.34 -13.40 -4.02
CA ASP A 218 -20.23 -13.97 -4.78
C ASP A 218 -19.72 -13.01 -5.86
N ARG A 219 -20.64 -12.36 -6.60
CA ARG A 219 -20.30 -11.32 -7.57
C ARG A 219 -19.63 -10.12 -6.91
N ALA A 220 -20.13 -9.67 -5.76
CA ALA A 220 -19.56 -8.53 -5.03
C ALA A 220 -18.11 -8.81 -4.59
N VAL A 221 -17.80 -10.02 -4.12
CA VAL A 221 -16.41 -10.40 -3.78
C VAL A 221 -15.56 -10.52 -5.04
N LYS A 222 -16.06 -11.17 -6.09
CA LYS A 222 -15.33 -11.36 -7.36
C LYS A 222 -15.00 -10.03 -8.06
N GLY A 223 -15.81 -8.99 -7.86
CA GLY A 223 -15.56 -7.65 -8.41
C GLY A 223 -14.19 -7.07 -8.02
N ALA A 224 -13.65 -7.48 -6.86
CA ALA A 224 -12.34 -7.05 -6.41
C ALA A 224 -11.17 -7.91 -6.94
N TYR A 225 -11.42 -9.06 -7.57
CA TYR A 225 -10.34 -9.97 -7.98
C TYR A 225 -9.48 -9.42 -9.12
N PRO A 226 -10.04 -8.87 -10.22
CA PRO A 226 -9.22 -8.28 -11.28
C PRO A 226 -8.24 -7.20 -10.79
N PRO A 227 -8.64 -6.21 -9.98
CA PRO A 227 -7.67 -5.23 -9.46
C PRO A 227 -6.64 -5.83 -8.50
N VAL A 228 -7.02 -6.80 -7.65
CA VAL A 228 -6.05 -7.48 -6.77
C VAL A 228 -4.99 -8.23 -7.58
N LEU A 229 -5.40 -9.00 -8.59
CA LEU A 229 -4.45 -9.73 -9.45
C LEU A 229 -3.57 -8.77 -10.26
N THR A 230 -4.12 -7.63 -10.69
CA THR A 230 -3.36 -6.55 -11.34
C THR A 230 -2.32 -5.98 -10.37
N LEU A 231 -2.69 -5.71 -9.12
CA LEU A 231 -1.77 -5.25 -8.09
C LEU A 231 -0.64 -6.26 -7.87
N TYR A 232 -0.95 -7.57 -7.80
CA TYR A 232 0.07 -8.62 -7.64
C TYR A 232 1.05 -8.67 -8.81
N ALA A 233 0.54 -8.58 -10.04
CA ALA A 233 1.39 -8.53 -11.22
C ALA A 233 2.32 -7.31 -11.19
N LEU A 234 1.79 -6.12 -10.91
CA LEU A 234 2.58 -4.88 -10.88
C LEU A 234 3.63 -4.87 -9.77
N VAL A 235 3.27 -5.32 -8.56
CA VAL A 235 4.19 -5.44 -7.42
C VAL A 235 5.30 -6.44 -7.73
N THR A 236 4.96 -7.56 -8.37
CA THR A 236 5.94 -8.58 -8.80
C THR A 236 6.90 -8.03 -9.84
N VAL A 237 6.39 -7.34 -10.87
CA VAL A 237 7.23 -6.68 -11.90
C VAL A 237 8.17 -5.65 -11.26
N THR A 238 7.66 -4.86 -10.30
CA THR A 238 8.47 -3.88 -9.55
C THR A 238 9.60 -4.55 -8.75
N ALA A 239 9.32 -5.69 -8.13
CA ALA A 239 10.31 -6.47 -7.40
C ALA A 239 11.39 -7.06 -8.34
N ILE A 240 10.97 -7.64 -9.47
CA ILE A 240 11.88 -8.16 -10.51
C ILE A 240 12.80 -7.05 -11.02
N LEU A 241 12.24 -5.88 -11.34
CA LEU A 241 13.00 -4.71 -11.78
C LEU A 241 14.03 -4.27 -10.73
N GLY A 242 13.67 -4.35 -9.43
CA GLY A 242 14.59 -4.06 -8.35
C GLY A 242 15.74 -5.06 -8.17
N MET A 243 15.51 -6.33 -8.50
CA MET A 243 16.57 -7.34 -8.49
C MET A 243 17.49 -7.22 -9.70
N ALA A 244 16.94 -6.89 -10.87
CA ALA A 244 17.73 -6.69 -12.09
C ALA A 244 18.73 -5.53 -11.95
N SER A 245 18.29 -4.40 -11.38
CA SER A 245 19.16 -3.25 -11.13
C SER A 245 20.29 -3.54 -10.14
N ALA A 246 20.05 -4.39 -9.13
CA ALA A 246 21.06 -4.77 -8.15
C ALA A 246 22.21 -5.60 -8.75
N ARG A 247 22.04 -6.17 -9.96
CA ARG A 247 23.04 -6.98 -10.66
C ARG A 247 23.85 -6.17 -11.69
N GLY A 248 23.68 -4.86 -11.78
CA GLY A 248 24.37 -3.99 -12.75
C GLY A 248 23.82 -4.09 -14.17
N GLY A 249 22.60 -4.58 -14.35
CA GLY A 249 21.89 -4.53 -15.63
C GLY A 249 21.03 -3.27 -15.70
N PHE A 250 21.26 -2.45 -16.73
CA PHE A 250 20.71 -1.12 -17.04
C PHE A 250 21.56 0.07 -16.56
#